data_AF-A0A956CR69-F1
#
_entry.id   AF-A0A956CR69-F1
#
_cell.length_a   1.000
_cell.length_b   1.000
_cell.length_c   1.000
_cell.angle_alpha   90.00
_cell.angle_beta   90.00
_cell.angle_gamma   90.00
#
_symmetry.space_group_name_H-M   'P 1'
#
loop_
_entity.id
_entity.type
_entity.pdbx_description
1 polymer ?
#
loop_
_entity_poly.entity_id
_entity_poly.type
_entity_poly.pdbx_seq_one_letter_code
_entity_poly.pdbx_strand_id
1 'polypeptide(L)'
;MTTRTKPVIAIDGPACAGKSTISRLLAHRLGYVLVDTGALYRGLALLAKKEDVSWDDEATLAQLCRDTKFHFEPGEDGRSRLFIDDRDRSDAIRTQSISDGASRVSRHPSVRGALLTLQRHLGANGAVVMEGRDIGTVVFPDAEV
;
A
#
# COMPACT_ATOMS: atom_id res chain seq x y z
N MET A 1 -3.61 8.80 -22.98
CA MET A 1 -4.46 9.10 -21.81
C MET A 1 -5.50 7.99 -21.70
N THR A 2 -5.28 7.02 -20.81
CA THR A 2 -6.32 6.04 -20.46
C THR A 2 -7.28 6.73 -19.51
N THR A 3 -8.41 7.19 -20.03
CA THR A 3 -9.47 7.82 -19.23
C THR A 3 -10.07 6.78 -18.29
N ARG A 4 -9.74 6.87 -17.00
CA ARG A 4 -10.40 6.06 -15.99
C ARG A 4 -11.82 6.59 -15.82
N THR A 5 -12.79 5.69 -15.59
CA THR A 5 -14.19 6.11 -15.34
C THR A 5 -14.36 6.79 -13.99
N LYS A 6 -13.42 6.55 -13.06
CA LYS A 6 -13.32 7.16 -11.72
C LYS A 6 -11.85 7.47 -11.42
N PRO A 7 -11.52 8.63 -10.83
CA PRO A 7 -10.13 9.04 -10.59
C PRO A 7 -9.41 8.16 -9.55
N VAL A 8 -8.08 8.27 -9.55
CA VAL A 8 -7.24 7.90 -8.40
C VAL A 8 -6.81 9.18 -7.71
N ILE A 9 -7.10 9.29 -6.42
CA ILE A 9 -6.78 10.47 -5.63
C ILE A 9 -5.52 10.18 -4.81
N ALA A 10 -4.43 10.88 -5.11
CA ALA A 10 -3.17 10.79 -4.37
C ALA A 10 -3.18 11.73 -3.14
N ILE A 11 -2.81 11.22 -1.97
CA ILE A 11 -2.63 12.02 -0.75
C ILE A 11 -1.20 11.84 -0.25
N ASP A 12 -0.36 12.84 -0.52
CA ASP A 12 1.07 12.84 -0.21
C ASP A 12 1.43 13.73 0.99
N GLY A 13 2.50 13.35 1.69
CA GLY A 13 3.12 14.19 2.72
C GLY A 13 3.79 13.39 3.85
N PRO A 14 4.46 14.07 4.80
CA PRO A 14 5.23 13.42 5.85
C PRO A 14 4.34 12.65 6.84
N ALA A 15 4.93 11.71 7.58
CA ALA A 15 4.24 11.04 8.69
C ALA A 15 3.68 12.06 9.70
N CYS A 16 2.56 11.74 10.35
CA CYS A 16 1.87 12.60 11.32
C CYS A 16 1.27 13.92 10.80
N ALA A 17 1.21 14.16 9.49
CA ALA A 17 0.53 15.34 8.92
C ALA A 17 -1.01 15.24 8.87
N GLY A 18 -1.62 14.21 9.48
CA GLY A 18 -3.08 13.99 9.43
C GLY A 18 -3.61 13.33 8.15
N LYS A 19 -2.73 12.90 7.24
CA LYS A 19 -3.09 12.29 5.95
C LYS A 19 -4.03 11.10 6.06
N SER A 20 -3.78 10.18 6.99
CA SER A 20 -4.61 8.99 7.15
C SER A 20 -6.03 9.34 7.57
N THR A 21 -6.20 10.40 8.35
CA THR A 21 -7.53 10.92 8.72
C THR A 21 -8.27 11.47 7.50
N ILE A 22 -7.63 12.35 6.72
CA ILE A 22 -8.24 12.96 5.53
C ILE A 22 -8.52 11.90 4.46
N SER A 23 -7.55 11.02 4.19
CA SER A 23 -7.67 9.96 3.17
C SER A 23 -8.82 9.01 3.49
N ARG A 24 -8.97 8.64 4.77
CA ARG A 24 -10.08 7.82 5.26
C ARG A 24 -11.44 8.51 5.08
N LEU A 25 -11.55 9.77 5.51
CA LEU A 25 -12.79 10.53 5.38
C LEU A 25 -13.18 10.70 3.90
N LEU A 26 -12.20 10.95 3.04
CA LEU A 26 -12.40 11.11 1.60
C LEU A 26 -12.83 9.80 0.95
N ALA A 27 -12.12 8.70 1.22
CA ALA A 27 -12.45 7.38 0.72
C ALA A 27 -13.87 6.96 1.13
N HIS A 28 -14.23 7.17 2.40
CA HIS A 28 -15.56 6.90 2.91
C HIS A 28 -16.63 7.75 2.21
N ARG A 29 -16.40 9.07 2.07
CA ARG A 29 -17.36 9.98 1.43
C ARG A 29 -17.60 9.67 -0.04
N LEU A 30 -16.58 9.19 -0.75
CA LEU A 30 -16.64 8.88 -2.18
C LEU A 30 -17.03 7.42 -2.47
N GLY A 31 -17.08 6.56 -1.45
CA GLY A 31 -17.22 5.11 -1.64
C GLY A 31 -16.02 4.49 -2.35
N TYR A 32 -14.83 5.05 -2.16
CA TYR A 32 -13.59 4.62 -2.79
C TYR A 32 -12.81 3.71 -1.85
N VAL A 33 -11.95 2.86 -2.43
CA VAL A 33 -11.02 2.05 -1.64
C VAL A 33 -9.84 2.91 -1.20
N LEU A 34 -9.54 2.92 0.09
CA LEU A 34 -8.32 3.53 0.61
C LEU A 34 -7.16 2.55 0.45
N VAL A 35 -6.08 2.95 -0.21
CA VAL A 35 -4.83 2.18 -0.31
C VAL A 35 -3.76 2.88 0.51
N ASP A 36 -3.43 2.31 1.68
CA ASP A 36 -2.30 2.73 2.51
C ASP A 36 -1.03 2.03 1.99
N THR A 37 -0.17 2.78 1.29
CA THR A 37 1.08 2.21 0.77
C THR A 37 2.03 1.76 1.88
N GLY A 38 1.98 2.39 3.07
CA GLY A 38 2.72 1.93 4.24
C GLY A 38 2.26 0.56 4.73
N ALA A 39 0.97 0.23 4.58
CA ALA A 39 0.44 -1.08 4.90
C ALA A 39 1.01 -2.17 3.96
N LEU A 40 1.30 -1.84 2.70
CA LEU A 40 1.94 -2.79 1.77
C LEU A 40 3.36 -3.17 2.22
N TYR A 41 4.19 -2.18 2.61
CA TYR A 41 5.53 -2.46 3.13
C TYR A 41 5.47 -3.31 4.41
N ARG A 42 4.54 -2.99 5.32
CA ARG A 42 4.33 -3.80 6.54
C ARG A 42 3.78 -5.20 6.22
N GLY A 43 2.93 -5.32 5.20
CA GLY A 43 2.41 -6.59 4.71
C GLY A 43 3.52 -7.50 4.19
N LEU A 44 4.42 -6.96 3.37
CA LEU A 44 5.58 -7.69 2.88
C LEU A 44 6.53 -8.10 4.01
N ALA A 45 6.81 -7.19 4.96
CA ALA A 45 7.63 -7.52 6.14
C ALA A 45 7.00 -8.63 7.01
N LEU A 46 5.67 -8.62 7.17
CA LEU A 46 4.93 -9.67 7.86
C LEU A 46 5.03 -11.01 7.13
N LEU A 47 4.92 -11.01 5.81
CA LEU A 47 5.00 -12.23 5.01
C LEU A 47 6.42 -12.81 5.07
N ALA A 48 7.44 -11.97 4.86
CA ALA A 48 8.83 -12.36 5.00
C ALA A 48 9.12 -13.00 6.37
N LYS A 49 8.61 -12.40 7.45
CA LYS A 49 8.76 -12.96 8.80
C LYS A 49 8.08 -14.33 8.96
N LYS A 50 6.97 -14.57 8.27
CA LYS A 50 6.24 -15.86 8.34
C LYS A 50 6.91 -16.96 7.54
N GLU A 51 7.60 -16.59 6.47
CA GLU A 51 8.32 -17.51 5.59
C GLU A 51 9.80 -17.65 5.94
N ASP A 52 10.22 -17.09 7.08
CA ASP A 52 11.61 -17.07 7.53
C ASP A 52 12.58 -16.44 6.51
N VAL A 53 12.08 -15.48 5.73
CA VAL A 53 12.85 -14.70 4.77
C VAL A 53 13.44 -13.48 5.49
N SER A 54 14.76 -13.30 5.35
CA SER A 54 15.46 -12.13 5.87
C SER A 54 14.90 -10.83 5.26
N TRP A 55 14.67 -9.81 6.09
CA TRP A 55 14.32 -8.47 5.61
C TRP A 55 15.45 -7.76 4.86
N ASP A 56 16.65 -8.35 4.86
CA ASP A 56 17.81 -7.87 4.12
C ASP A 56 18.04 -8.64 2.80
N ASP A 57 17.24 -9.68 2.50
CA ASP A 57 17.28 -10.41 1.23
C ASP A 57 16.38 -9.76 0.18
N GLU A 58 16.94 -8.73 -0.48
CA GLU A 58 16.24 -7.93 -1.49
C GLU A 58 15.62 -8.77 -2.62
N ALA A 59 16.34 -9.79 -3.12
CA ALA A 59 15.90 -10.57 -4.26
C ALA A 59 14.69 -11.44 -3.91
N THR A 60 14.76 -12.14 -2.78
CA THR A 60 13.67 -12.99 -2.29
C THR A 60 12.46 -12.15 -1.91
N LEU A 61 12.65 -11.00 -1.25
CA LEU A 61 11.54 -10.09 -0.91
C LEU A 61 10.82 -9.55 -2.15
N ALA A 62 11.56 -9.18 -3.19
CA ALA A 62 10.97 -8.67 -4.42
C ALA A 62 10.18 -9.77 -5.15
N GLN A 63 10.67 -11.01 -5.13
CA GLN A 63 9.95 -12.16 -5.69
C GLN A 63 8.69 -12.47 -4.89
N LEU A 64 8.81 -12.52 -3.56
CA LEU A 64 7.70 -12.72 -2.64
C LEU A 64 6.59 -11.69 -2.87
N CYS A 65 6.95 -10.42 -3.04
CA CYS A 65 5.99 -9.37 -3.37
C CYS A 65 5.25 -9.61 -4.71
N ARG A 66 5.90 -10.18 -5.72
CA ARG A 66 5.30 -10.45 -7.03
C ARG A 66 4.37 -11.65 -7.03
N ASP A 67 4.69 -12.66 -6.22
CA ASP A 67 3.95 -13.93 -6.18
C ASP A 67 2.75 -13.88 -5.23
N THR A 68 2.67 -12.85 -4.39
CA THR A 68 1.64 -12.71 -3.36
C THR A 68 0.49 -11.84 -3.83
N LYS A 69 -0.74 -12.26 -3.51
CA LYS A 69 -1.94 -11.47 -3.79
C LYS A 69 -2.22 -10.50 -2.65
N PHE A 70 -2.02 -9.21 -2.92
CA PHE A 70 -2.44 -8.12 -2.03
C PHE A 70 -3.70 -7.46 -2.57
N HIS A 71 -4.67 -7.22 -1.69
CA HIS A 71 -5.80 -6.34 -2.01
C HIS A 71 -6.28 -5.61 -0.76
N PHE A 72 -7.05 -4.55 -0.99
CA PHE A 72 -7.65 -3.76 0.06
C PHE A 72 -9.16 -3.80 -0.03
N GLU A 73 -9.81 -3.94 1.12
CA GLU A 73 -11.25 -3.80 1.24
C GLU A 73 -11.62 -2.62 2.14
N PRO A 74 -12.77 -1.97 1.93
CA PRO A 74 -13.33 -1.04 2.90
C PRO A 74 -13.57 -1.74 4.25
N GLY A 75 -13.21 -1.08 5.34
CA GLY A 75 -13.56 -1.45 6.71
C GLY A 75 -14.66 -0.53 7.29
N GLU A 76 -15.21 -0.91 8.44
CA GLU A 76 -16.42 -0.32 9.04
C GLU A 76 -16.37 1.19 9.36
N ASP A 77 -15.19 1.83 9.28
CA ASP A 77 -15.01 3.27 9.54
C ASP A 77 -14.31 4.01 8.39
N GLY A 78 -14.33 3.46 7.17
CA GLY A 78 -13.48 3.91 6.05
C GLY A 78 -12.00 3.57 6.24
N ARG A 79 -11.65 2.82 7.29
CA ARG A 79 -10.32 2.22 7.44
C ARG A 79 -10.11 1.24 6.29
N SER A 80 -8.88 1.17 5.81
CA SER A 80 -8.50 0.15 4.83
C SER A 80 -8.17 -1.16 5.52
N ARG A 81 -8.74 -2.27 5.04
CA ARG A 81 -8.39 -3.63 5.46
C ARG A 81 -7.44 -4.23 4.44
N LEU A 82 -6.24 -4.63 4.89
CA LEU A 82 -5.26 -5.27 4.02
C LEU A 82 -5.45 -6.78 4.06
N PHE A 83 -5.68 -7.36 2.89
CA PHE A 83 -5.69 -8.80 2.69
C PHE A 83 -4.43 -9.26 1.96
N ILE A 84 -3.85 -10.35 2.46
CA ILE A 84 -2.70 -11.03 1.87
C ILE A 84 -3.09 -12.50 1.73
N ASP A 85 -3.12 -13.00 0.48
CA ASP A 85 -3.59 -14.33 0.12
C ASP A 85 -4.96 -14.64 0.74
N ASP A 86 -5.90 -13.71 0.53
CA ASP A 86 -7.29 -13.77 0.98
C ASP A 86 -7.49 -13.86 2.50
N ARG A 87 -6.45 -13.53 3.29
CA ARG A 87 -6.55 -13.41 4.75
C ARG A 87 -6.39 -11.97 5.19
N ASP A 88 -7.31 -11.50 6.04
CA ASP A 88 -7.19 -10.18 6.68
C ASP A 88 -5.93 -10.14 7.57
N ARG A 89 -5.02 -9.22 7.27
CA ARG A 89 -3.76 -8.98 8.00
C ARG A 89 -3.73 -7.62 8.67
N SER A 90 -4.83 -6.88 8.68
CA SER A 90 -4.92 -5.48 9.10
C SER A 90 -4.34 -5.23 10.50
N ASP A 91 -4.57 -6.14 11.44
CA ASP A 91 -4.04 -6.03 12.81
C ASP A 91 -2.62 -6.59 12.94
N ALA A 92 -2.31 -7.68 12.23
CA ALA A 92 -1.01 -8.33 12.28
C ALA A 92 0.13 -7.40 11.81
N ILE A 93 -0.16 -6.47 10.89
CA ILE A 93 0.81 -5.52 10.37
C ILE A 93 1.11 -4.35 11.33
N ARG A 94 0.35 -4.17 12.42
CA ARG A 94 0.43 -2.99 13.31
C ARG A 94 1.45 -3.12 14.45
N THR A 95 2.15 -4.25 14.54
CA THR A 95 3.14 -4.45 15.60
C THR A 95 4.42 -3.64 15.34
N GLN A 96 5.14 -3.29 16.41
CA GLN A 96 6.41 -2.57 16.30
C GLN A 96 7.43 -3.36 15.47
N SER A 97 7.57 -4.67 15.73
CA SER A 97 8.48 -5.55 14.99
C SER A 97 8.23 -5.51 13.48
N ILE A 98 6.97 -5.50 13.03
CA ILE A 98 6.65 -5.41 11.60
C ILE A 98 6.90 -4.00 11.05
N SER A 99 6.72 -2.96 11.85
CA SER A 99 7.04 -1.59 11.46
C SER A 99 8.55 -1.40 11.25
N ASP A 100 9.38 -2.02 12.10
CA ASP A 100 10.84 -2.04 11.94
C ASP A 100 11.23 -2.81 10.68
N GLY A 101 10.58 -3.96 10.43
CA GLY A 101 10.76 -4.73 9.21
C GLY A 101 10.40 -3.93 7.95
N ALA A 102 9.28 -3.21 7.97
CA ALA A 102 8.85 -2.33 6.87
C ALA A 102 9.92 -1.28 6.54
N SER A 103 10.56 -0.70 7.57
CA SER A 103 11.66 0.26 7.40
C SER A 103 12.86 -0.38 6.71
N ARG A 104 13.20 -1.64 7.03
CA ARG A 104 14.31 -2.36 6.37
C ARG A 104 13.97 -2.70 4.91
N VAL A 105 12.82 -3.33 4.67
CA VAL A 105 12.43 -3.74 3.31
C VAL A 105 12.27 -2.55 2.36
N SER A 106 11.87 -1.38 2.87
CA SER A 106 11.73 -0.15 2.07
C SER A 106 13.04 0.43 1.53
N ARG A 107 14.19 0.01 2.07
CA ARG A 107 15.52 0.48 1.63
C ARG A 107 15.93 -0.14 0.29
N HIS A 108 15.39 -1.32 -0.01
CA HIS A 108 15.78 -2.13 -1.15
C HIS A 108 15.13 -1.62 -2.45
N PRO A 109 15.90 -1.20 -3.46
CA PRO A 109 15.38 -0.72 -4.75
C PRO A 109 14.44 -1.70 -5.45
N SER A 110 14.76 -3.00 -5.47
CA SER A 110 13.97 -4.04 -6.14
C SER A 110 12.62 -4.27 -5.46
N VAL A 111 12.59 -4.14 -4.13
CA VAL A 111 11.34 -4.20 -3.34
C VAL A 111 10.46 -2.99 -3.66
N ARG A 112 11.04 -1.78 -3.68
CA ARG A 112 10.30 -0.57 -4.08
C ARG A 112 9.75 -0.69 -5.51
N GLY A 113 10.51 -1.27 -6.43
CA GLY A 113 10.07 -1.54 -7.80
C GLY A 113 8.90 -2.53 -7.88
N ALA A 114 8.96 -3.64 -7.12
CA ALA A 114 7.87 -4.60 -7.06
C ALA A 114 6.59 -3.99 -6.47
N LEU A 115 6.72 -3.24 -5.37
CA LEU A 115 5.61 -2.55 -4.73
C LEU A 115 5.04 -1.42 -5.59
N LEU A 116 5.86 -0.72 -6.38
CA LEU A 116 5.38 0.29 -7.33
C LEU A 116 4.46 -0.34 -8.39
N THR A 117 4.85 -1.50 -8.94
CA THR A 117 4.01 -2.24 -9.89
C THR A 117 2.69 -2.66 -9.24
N LEU A 118 2.73 -3.17 -8.01
CA LEU A 118 1.54 -3.52 -7.25
C LEU A 118 0.63 -2.31 -6.99
N GLN A 119 1.19 -1.18 -6.56
CA GLN A 119 0.44 0.06 -6.31
C GLN A 119 -0.26 0.54 -7.58
N ARG A 120 0.43 0.50 -8.73
CA ARG A 120 -0.15 0.84 -10.02
C ARG A 120 -1.30 -0.08 -10.40
N HIS A 121 -1.16 -1.38 -10.13
CA HIS A 121 -2.21 -2.36 -10.34
C HIS A 121 -3.44 -2.09 -9.45
N LEU A 122 -3.22 -1.81 -8.16
CA LEU A 122 -4.30 -1.50 -7.21
C LEU A 122 -5.12 -0.26 -7.60
N GLY A 123 -4.48 0.74 -8.23
CA GLY A 123 -5.18 1.93 -8.74
C GLY A 123 -5.64 1.83 -10.19
N ALA A 124 -5.38 0.73 -10.90
CA ALA A 124 -5.63 0.63 -12.35
C ALA A 124 -7.09 0.90 -12.74
N ASN A 125 -8.02 0.39 -11.92
CA ASN A 125 -9.47 0.48 -12.15
C ASN A 125 -10.09 1.79 -11.65
N GLY A 126 -9.29 2.70 -11.05
CA GLY A 126 -9.82 3.93 -10.46
C GLY A 126 -10.62 3.71 -9.19
N ALA A 127 -11.32 4.74 -8.71
CA ALA A 127 -12.11 4.71 -7.47
C ALA A 127 -11.27 4.38 -6.22
N VAL A 128 -10.04 4.90 -6.18
CA VAL A 128 -9.08 4.66 -5.11
C VAL A 128 -8.58 5.99 -4.55
N VAL A 129 -8.49 6.07 -3.24
CA VAL A 129 -7.69 7.08 -2.54
C VAL A 129 -6.39 6.40 -2.13
N MET A 130 -5.23 6.89 -2.57
CA MET A 130 -3.94 6.28 -2.26
C MET A 130 -3.10 7.22 -1.41
N GLU A 131 -2.72 6.75 -0.22
CA GLU A 131 -1.91 7.50 0.74
C GLU A 131 -0.45 7.06 0.70
N GLY A 132 0.47 8.02 0.67
CA GLY A 132 1.91 7.74 0.74
C GLY A 132 2.77 8.99 0.86
N ARG A 133 4.00 8.89 0.36
CA ARG A 133 4.97 10.00 0.33
C ARG A 133 5.13 10.62 -1.06
N ASP A 134 5.11 9.77 -2.09
CA ASP A 134 5.44 10.13 -3.48
C ASP A 134 4.41 9.53 -4.47
N ILE A 135 3.14 9.46 -4.09
CA ILE A 135 2.07 8.85 -4.87
C ILE A 135 1.82 9.63 -6.16
N GLY A 136 1.60 10.94 -6.06
CA GLY A 136 1.29 11.80 -7.20
C GLY A 136 2.50 12.13 -8.07
N THR A 137 3.72 11.82 -7.63
CA THR A 137 4.96 12.12 -8.38
C THR A 137 5.62 10.87 -8.98
N VAL A 138 5.51 9.71 -8.32
CA VAL A 138 6.19 8.47 -8.74
C VAL A 138 5.20 7.37 -9.13
N VAL A 139 4.14 7.19 -8.33
CA VAL A 139 3.19 6.08 -8.53
C VAL A 139 2.23 6.38 -9.67
N PHE A 140 1.54 7.52 -9.59
CA PHE A 140 0.59 8.03 -10.57
C PHE A 140 0.90 9.49 -10.89
N PRO A 141 1.95 9.77 -11.71
CA PRO A 141 2.24 11.13 -12.16
C PRO A 141 1.09 11.75 -12.98
N ASP A 142 0.28 10.90 -13.61
CA ASP A 142 -0.89 11.30 -14.40
C ASP A 142 -2.21 11.22 -13.59
N ALA A 143 -2.14 11.24 -12.25
CA ALA A 143 -3.35 11.29 -11.44
C ALA A 143 -4.18 12.54 -11.79
N GLU A 144 -5.46 12.34 -12.06
CA GLU A 144 -6.40 13.42 -12.37
C GLU A 144 -6.55 14.35 -11.15
N VAL A 145 -6.37 15.66 -11.36
CA VAL A 145 -6.44 16.72 -10.33
C VAL A 145 -7.85 17.28 -10.23
#